data_AF-A0A9P7WSK1-F1
#
_entry.id   AF-A0A9P7WSK1-F1
#
_cell.length_a   1.000
_cell.length_b   1.000
_cell.length_c   1.000
_cell.angle_alpha   90.00
_cell.angle_beta   90.00
_cell.angle_gamma   90.00
#
_symmetry.space_group_name_H-M   'P 1'
#
loop_
_entity.id
_entity.type
_entity.pdbx_description
1 polymer ?
#
loop_
_entity_poly.entity_id
_entity_poly.type
_entity_poly.pdbx_seq_one_letter_code
_entity_poly.pdbx_strand_id
1 'polypeptide(L)'
;EGRRDSCNAAAIVAALLATIEATMIALIKTPALAPGAGGSAPSLLVGSGGANAIRLLLILSYAGLILNTSTTFSALLLIDRLGNLSFISKDVEPTITQTSLRSGRRLLGRYGASGKVWDILEFHYFSTLLAGFLTITAQIVTFIWIYEGLAVAITSTLTASFCLIPFVMIFVW
;
A
#
# COMPACT_ATOMS: atom_id res chain seq x y z
N GLU A 1 -12.05 13.50 14.10
CA GLU A 1 -10.58 13.69 13.92
C GLU A 1 -9.85 12.40 13.58
N GLY A 2 -9.94 11.33 14.39
CA GLY A 2 -9.16 10.09 14.19
C GLY A 2 -9.12 9.50 12.76
N ARG A 3 -10.26 9.39 12.04
CA ARG A 3 -10.25 8.88 10.65
C ARG A 3 -9.45 9.76 9.67
N ARG A 4 -9.48 11.08 9.86
CA ARG A 4 -8.75 12.01 8.99
C ARG A 4 -7.25 11.87 9.20
N ASP A 5 -6.83 11.74 10.46
CA ASP A 5 -5.42 11.58 10.81
C ASP A 5 -4.88 10.23 10.33
N SER A 6 -5.67 9.16 10.42
CA SER A 6 -5.33 7.85 9.82
C SER A 6 -5.21 7.92 8.31
N CYS A 7 -6.13 8.59 7.60
CA CYS A 7 -6.03 8.75 6.14
C CYS A 7 -4.79 9.58 5.76
N ASN A 8 -4.44 10.62 6.53
CA ASN A 8 -3.23 11.42 6.30
C ASN A 8 -1.96 10.59 6.48
N ALA A 9 -1.85 9.86 7.59
CA ALA A 9 -0.73 8.95 7.83
C ALA A 9 -0.61 7.90 6.72
N ALA A 10 -1.73 7.32 6.28
CA ALA A 10 -1.74 6.36 5.19
C ALA A 10 -1.31 6.96 3.85
N ALA A 11 -1.70 8.20 3.54
CA ALA A 11 -1.25 8.90 2.33
C ALA A 11 0.27 9.11 2.33
N ILE A 12 0.83 9.53 3.47
CA ILE A 12 2.28 9.72 3.64
C ILE A 12 3.01 8.38 3.47
N VAL A 13 2.55 7.33 4.15
CA VAL A 13 3.16 5.99 4.03
C VAL A 13 3.07 5.49 2.59
N ALA A 14 1.92 5.59 1.92
CA ALA A 14 1.76 5.16 0.54
C ALA A 14 2.68 5.94 -0.42
N ALA A 15 2.86 7.24 -0.22
CA ALA A 15 3.80 8.04 -1.01
C ALA A 15 5.27 7.63 -0.80
N LEU A 16 5.65 7.33 0.45
CA LEU A 16 6.98 6.79 0.76
C LEU A 16 7.21 5.42 0.10
N LEU A 17 6.22 4.54 0.19
CA LEU A 17 6.25 3.23 -0.47
C LEU A 17 6.38 3.40 -2.00
N ALA A 18 5.63 4.30 -2.63
CA ALA A 18 5.76 4.61 -4.05
C ALA A 18 7.16 5.13 -4.42
N THR A 19 7.79 5.91 -3.54
CA THR A 19 9.16 6.39 -3.73
C THR A 19 10.16 5.23 -3.69
N ILE A 20 10.00 4.31 -2.73
CA ILE A 20 10.81 3.08 -2.65
C ILE A 20 10.67 2.28 -3.96
N GLU A 21 9.46 2.14 -4.49
CA GLU A 21 9.23 1.45 -5.76
C GLU A 21 9.96 2.10 -6.94
N ALA A 22 9.90 3.44 -7.04
CA ALA A 22 10.63 4.17 -8.06
C ALA A 22 12.15 3.95 -7.95
N THR A 23 12.69 3.95 -6.73
CA THR A 23 14.12 3.66 -6.50
C THR A 23 14.48 2.22 -6.85
N MET A 24 13.64 1.25 -6.54
CA MET A 24 13.85 -0.16 -6.90
C MET A 24 13.83 -0.37 -8.41
N ILE A 25 12.90 0.27 -9.14
CA ILE A 25 12.89 0.24 -10.61
C ILE A 25 14.20 0.80 -11.17
N ALA A 26 14.69 1.92 -10.62
CA ALA A 26 15.97 2.48 -11.02
C ALA A 26 17.10 1.49 -10.74
N LEU A 27 17.19 0.91 -9.54
CA LEU A 27 18.23 -0.06 -9.17
C LEU A 27 18.26 -1.28 -10.09
N ILE A 28 17.09 -1.87 -10.37
CA ILE A 28 16.97 -3.04 -11.27
C ILE A 28 17.46 -2.69 -12.68
N LYS A 29 17.29 -1.43 -13.12
CA LYS A 29 17.70 -0.96 -14.46
C LYS A 29 19.14 -0.46 -14.54
N THR A 30 19.81 -0.15 -13.42
CA THR A 30 21.07 0.62 -13.41
C THR A 30 22.32 -0.14 -13.92
N PRO A 31 22.43 -1.49 -13.87
CA PRO A 31 23.52 -2.21 -14.54
C PRO A 31 23.08 -3.19 -15.64
N ALA A 32 21.85 -3.12 -16.14
CA ALA A 32 21.45 -3.81 -17.37
C ALA A 32 21.99 -3.13 -18.67
N LEU A 33 22.85 -2.10 -18.55
CA LEU A 33 23.29 -1.19 -19.62
C LEU A 33 24.83 -1.07 -19.81
N ALA A 34 25.66 -1.95 -19.23
CA ALA A 34 27.09 -1.97 -19.57
C ALA A 34 27.43 -3.16 -20.48
N PRO A 35 27.34 -3.02 -21.82
CA PRO A 35 27.98 -3.97 -22.72
C PRO A 35 29.50 -3.71 -22.67
N GLY A 36 30.21 -4.35 -21.72
CA GLY A 36 31.68 -4.38 -21.74
C GLY A 36 32.44 -4.23 -20.42
N ALA A 37 31.81 -4.21 -19.25
CA ALA A 37 32.55 -4.20 -17.98
C ALA A 37 32.88 -5.64 -17.54
N GLY A 38 34.10 -6.09 -17.83
CA GLY A 38 34.70 -7.36 -17.40
C GLY A 38 34.96 -7.45 -15.90
N GLY A 39 33.94 -7.18 -15.07
CA GLY A 39 33.93 -7.41 -13.64
C GLY A 39 32.72 -8.26 -13.30
N SER A 40 32.95 -9.56 -13.18
CA SER A 40 32.09 -10.57 -12.54
C SER A 40 30.66 -10.13 -12.26
N ALA A 41 29.81 -10.07 -13.29
CA ALA A 41 28.38 -10.24 -13.06
C ALA A 41 28.23 -11.53 -12.24
N PRO A 42 27.48 -11.55 -11.13
CA PRO A 42 27.35 -12.75 -10.33
C PRO A 42 26.86 -13.85 -11.26
N SER A 43 27.72 -14.83 -11.48
CA SER A 43 27.59 -15.94 -12.43
C SER A 43 26.45 -16.90 -12.08
N LEU A 44 25.56 -16.51 -11.18
CA LEU A 44 24.28 -17.14 -10.86
C LEU A 44 23.11 -16.63 -11.73
N LEU A 45 23.32 -15.59 -12.56
CA LEU A 45 22.30 -14.99 -13.43
C LEU A 45 22.02 -15.76 -14.75
N VAL A 46 22.73 -16.87 -15.01
CA VAL A 46 22.62 -17.64 -16.27
C VAL A 46 21.70 -18.87 -16.16
N GLY A 47 21.00 -19.04 -15.04
CA GLY A 47 19.88 -19.98 -14.94
C GLY A 47 18.57 -19.34 -15.39
N SER A 48 17.73 -20.07 -16.13
CA SER A 48 16.38 -19.62 -16.53
C SER A 48 15.52 -19.10 -15.36
N GLY A 49 15.79 -19.58 -14.14
CA GLY A 49 15.15 -19.10 -12.90
C GLY A 49 15.51 -17.65 -12.51
N GLY A 50 16.75 -17.22 -12.69
CA GLY A 50 17.21 -15.88 -12.27
C GLY A 50 16.63 -14.76 -13.15
N ALA A 51 16.56 -14.98 -14.46
CA ALA A 51 15.96 -14.03 -15.40
C ALA A 51 14.45 -13.85 -15.16
N ASN A 52 13.74 -14.93 -14.80
CA ASN A 52 12.32 -14.89 -14.47
C ASN A 52 12.07 -14.16 -13.14
N ALA A 53 12.92 -14.37 -12.14
CA ALA A 53 12.82 -13.70 -10.85
C ALA A 53 13.02 -12.17 -10.96
N ILE A 54 13.96 -11.72 -11.81
CA ILE A 54 14.17 -10.28 -12.07
C ILE A 54 12.97 -9.67 -12.82
N ARG A 55 12.38 -10.39 -13.79
CA ARG A 55 11.15 -9.94 -14.48
C ARG A 55 9.99 -9.83 -13.51
N LEU A 56 9.83 -10.82 -12.63
CA LEU A 56 8.82 -10.79 -11.57
C LEU A 56 9.02 -9.57 -10.66
N LEU A 57 10.26 -9.32 -10.23
CA LEU A 57 10.61 -8.17 -9.41
C LEU A 57 10.23 -6.85 -10.08
N LEU A 58 10.50 -6.71 -11.38
CA LEU A 58 10.12 -5.52 -12.16
C LEU A 58 8.59 -5.35 -12.28
N ILE A 59 7.86 -6.45 -12.51
CA ILE A 59 6.39 -6.45 -12.56
C ILE A 59 5.82 -5.99 -11.21
N LEU A 60 6.33 -6.57 -10.11
CA LEU A 60 5.94 -6.19 -8.76
C LEU A 60 6.23 -4.70 -8.49
N SER A 61 7.40 -4.20 -8.90
CA SER A 61 7.75 -2.79 -8.67
C SER A 61 6.82 -1.82 -9.38
N TYR A 62 6.45 -2.13 -10.63
CA TYR A 62 5.48 -1.32 -11.37
C TYR A 62 4.07 -1.41 -10.78
N ALA A 63 3.63 -2.61 -10.41
CA ALA A 63 2.34 -2.80 -9.76
C ALA A 63 2.27 -2.04 -8.44
N GLY A 64 3.30 -2.16 -7.60
CA GLY A 64 3.39 -1.48 -6.31
C GLY A 64 3.41 0.03 -6.47
N LEU A 65 4.16 0.57 -7.44
CA LEU A 65 4.16 2.01 -7.75
C LEU A 65 2.75 2.53 -8.07
N ILE A 66 2.03 1.84 -8.95
CA ILE A 66 0.68 2.22 -9.37
C ILE A 66 -0.30 2.13 -8.20
N LEU A 67 -0.28 1.02 -7.45
CA LEU A 67 -1.18 0.77 -6.32
C LEU A 67 -0.95 1.77 -5.19
N ASN A 68 0.29 2.03 -4.82
CA ASN A 68 0.64 2.98 -3.76
C ASN A 68 0.32 4.42 -4.18
N THR A 69 0.56 4.80 -5.45
CA THR A 69 0.15 6.11 -5.97
C THR A 69 -1.38 6.27 -5.94
N SER A 70 -2.13 5.25 -6.39
CA SER A 70 -3.59 5.24 -6.34
C SER A 70 -4.13 5.34 -4.90
N THR A 71 -3.47 4.66 -3.97
CA THR A 71 -3.78 4.72 -2.54
C THR A 71 -3.60 6.14 -1.99
N THR A 72 -2.50 6.81 -2.33
CA THR A 72 -2.23 8.20 -1.95
C THR A 72 -3.34 9.14 -2.45
N PHE A 73 -3.70 9.06 -3.73
CA PHE A 73 -4.79 9.88 -4.28
C PHE A 73 -6.13 9.59 -3.60
N SER A 74 -6.45 8.32 -3.37
CA SER A 74 -7.69 7.91 -2.71
C SER A 74 -7.75 8.39 -1.27
N ALA A 75 -6.63 8.34 -0.54
CA ALA A 75 -6.52 8.87 0.81
C ALA A 75 -6.71 10.39 0.85
N LEU A 76 -6.13 11.14 -0.09
CA LEU A 76 -6.32 12.58 -0.21
C LEU A 76 -7.79 12.94 -0.49
N LEU A 77 -8.47 12.20 -1.38
CA LEU A 77 -9.89 12.37 -1.64
C LEU A 77 -10.76 12.09 -0.40
N LEU A 78 -10.43 11.05 0.37
CA LEU A 78 -11.09 10.74 1.63
C LEU A 78 -10.87 11.86 2.66
N ILE A 79 -9.67 12.42 2.75
CA ILE A 79 -9.35 13.54 3.65
C ILE A 79 -10.16 14.78 3.29
N ASP A 80 -10.21 15.15 2.00
CA ASP A 80 -10.98 16.31 1.52
C ASP A 80 -12.46 16.18 1.88
N ARG A 81 -13.04 15.00 1.61
CA ARG A 81 -14.44 14.71 1.95
C ARG A 81 -14.69 14.70 3.47
N LEU A 82 -13.80 14.11 4.27
CA LEU A 82 -13.89 14.15 5.73
C LEU A 82 -13.75 15.59 6.27
N GLY A 83 -12.94 16.41 5.62
CA GLY A 83 -12.83 17.85 5.90
C GLY A 83 -14.13 18.59 5.67
N ASN A 84 -14.77 18.36 4.52
CA ASN A 84 -16.07 18.95 4.18
C ASN A 84 -17.17 18.54 5.17
N LEU A 85 -17.21 17.27 5.61
CA LEU A 85 -18.16 16.83 6.64
C LEU A 85 -17.92 17.50 8.00
N SER A 86 -16.64 17.71 8.36
CA SER A 86 -16.28 18.40 9.59
C SER A 86 -16.74 19.86 9.57
N PHE A 87 -16.69 20.52 8.41
CA PHE A 87 -17.22 21.87 8.22
C PHE A 87 -18.74 21.90 8.38
N ILE A 88 -19.46 21.04 7.64
CA ILE A 88 -20.94 20.96 7.71
C ILE A 88 -21.43 20.64 9.13
N SER A 89 -20.72 19.78 9.87
CA SER A 89 -21.10 19.42 11.24
C SER A 89 -21.00 20.57 12.25
N LYS A 90 -20.23 21.63 11.94
CA LYS A 90 -20.12 22.82 12.79
C LYS A 90 -21.25 23.83 12.58
N ASP A 91 -21.87 23.81 11.41
CA ASP A 91 -22.95 24.73 11.03
C ASP A 91 -24.36 24.19 11.37
N VAL A 92 -24.47 22.95 11.82
CA VAL A 92 -25.75 22.31 12.19
C VAL A 92 -25.92 22.31 13.71
N GLU A 93 -26.89 23.09 14.20
CA GLU A 93 -27.33 23.13 15.61
C GLU A 93 -27.56 21.70 16.17
N PRO A 94 -27.00 21.33 17.33
CA PRO A 94 -27.01 19.95 17.79
C PRO A 94 -28.36 19.57 18.41
N THR A 95 -29.31 19.08 17.61
CA THR A 95 -30.48 18.34 18.14
C THR A 95 -30.05 16.92 18.54
N ILE A 96 -29.26 16.82 19.61
CA ILE A 96 -28.75 15.54 20.14
C ILE A 96 -29.87 14.83 20.89
N THR A 97 -30.57 13.92 20.21
CA THR A 97 -31.25 12.81 20.88
C THR A 97 -30.21 11.72 21.16
N GLN A 98 -29.90 11.51 22.44
CA GLN A 98 -28.83 10.64 22.97
C GLN A 98 -28.85 9.16 22.49
N THR A 99 -29.88 8.72 21.78
CA THR A 99 -30.08 7.32 21.38
C THR A 99 -29.42 6.91 20.05
N SER A 100 -28.84 7.84 19.27
CA SER A 100 -28.36 7.55 17.90
C SER A 100 -26.85 7.24 17.77
N LEU A 101 -26.08 7.30 18.85
CA LEU A 101 -24.61 7.20 18.84
C LEU A 101 -24.03 5.78 18.64
N ARG A 102 -24.81 4.79 18.21
CA ARG A 102 -24.35 3.39 18.16
C ARG A 102 -23.65 2.95 16.86
N SER A 103 -23.55 3.79 15.83
CA SER A 103 -22.78 3.42 14.62
C SER A 103 -22.20 4.64 13.92
N GLY A 104 -20.87 4.74 13.88
CA GLY A 104 -20.17 5.79 13.15
C GLY A 104 -20.56 5.87 11.67
N ARG A 105 -20.93 4.73 11.07
CA ARG A 105 -21.50 4.64 9.71
C ARG A 105 -22.85 5.36 9.57
N ARG A 106 -23.72 5.27 10.58
CA ARG A 106 -25.01 5.98 10.61
C ARG A 106 -24.86 7.47 10.85
N LEU A 107 -23.84 7.90 11.60
CA LEU A 107 -23.50 9.32 11.73
C LEU A 107 -22.98 9.89 10.41
N LEU A 108 -22.03 9.22 9.73
CA LEU A 108 -21.54 9.65 8.41
C LEU A 108 -22.68 9.76 7.40
N GLY A 109 -23.62 8.82 7.40
CA GLY A 109 -24.79 8.87 6.53
C GLY A 109 -25.73 10.04 6.81
N ARG A 110 -25.80 10.53 8.06
CA ARG A 110 -26.66 11.66 8.46
C ARG A 110 -26.10 13.03 8.06
N TYR A 111 -24.78 13.13 7.88
CA TYR A 111 -24.09 14.36 7.45
C TYR A 111 -23.76 14.39 5.94
N GLY A 112 -24.36 13.49 5.14
CA GLY A 112 -24.22 13.49 3.68
C GLY A 112 -23.11 12.58 3.12
N ALA A 113 -22.38 11.85 3.97
CA ALA A 113 -21.46 10.78 3.54
C ALA A 113 -22.18 9.43 3.45
N SER A 114 -23.34 9.42 2.80
CA SER A 114 -24.12 8.23 2.49
C SER A 114 -24.35 8.23 0.98
N GLY A 115 -23.52 7.51 0.25
CA GLY A 115 -23.68 7.36 -1.19
C GLY A 115 -22.79 6.25 -1.74
N LYS A 116 -23.25 5.58 -2.79
CA LYS A 116 -22.51 4.49 -3.46
C LYS A 116 -21.09 4.91 -3.85
N VAL A 117 -20.88 6.18 -4.23
CA VAL A 117 -19.56 6.72 -4.58
C VAL A 117 -18.59 6.71 -3.41
N TRP A 118 -19.07 7.01 -2.20
CA TRP A 118 -18.25 6.98 -0.97
C TRP A 118 -17.84 5.55 -0.64
N ASP A 119 -18.79 4.62 -0.64
CA ASP A 119 -18.51 3.21 -0.35
C ASP A 119 -17.54 2.61 -1.38
N ILE A 120 -17.68 2.97 -2.66
CA ILE A 120 -16.75 2.56 -3.73
C ILE A 120 -15.36 3.16 -3.50
N LEU A 121 -15.26 4.45 -3.16
CA LEU A 121 -13.97 5.09 -2.89
C LEU A 121 -13.28 4.48 -1.67
N GLU A 122 -14.03 4.22 -0.60
CA GLU A 122 -13.52 3.60 0.62
C GLU A 122 -13.04 2.16 0.34
N PHE A 123 -13.82 1.38 -0.41
CA PHE A 123 -13.41 0.04 -0.84
C PHE A 123 -12.18 0.06 -1.75
N HIS A 124 -12.14 0.95 -2.75
CA HIS A 124 -11.00 1.11 -3.65
C HIS A 124 -9.74 1.50 -2.87
N TYR A 125 -9.86 2.44 -1.93
CA TYR A 125 -8.77 2.83 -1.04
C TYR A 125 -8.24 1.64 -0.22
N PHE A 126 -9.11 0.90 0.48
CA PHE A 126 -8.66 -0.22 1.31
C PHE A 126 -8.07 -1.37 0.46
N SER A 127 -8.66 -1.68 -0.68
CA SER A 127 -8.18 -2.74 -1.57
C SER A 127 -6.84 -2.41 -2.21
N THR A 128 -6.64 -1.17 -2.67
CA THR A 128 -5.35 -0.72 -3.23
C THR A 128 -4.25 -0.59 -2.18
N LEU A 129 -4.58 -0.13 -0.96
CA LEU A 129 -3.65 -0.10 0.17
C LEU A 129 -3.15 -1.51 0.51
N LEU A 130 -4.07 -2.47 0.64
CA LEU A 130 -3.73 -3.86 0.96
C LEU A 130 -2.92 -4.50 -0.16
N ALA A 131 -3.37 -4.35 -1.41
CA ALA A 131 -2.67 -4.90 -2.56
C ALA A 131 -1.27 -4.29 -2.71
N GLY A 132 -1.11 -2.98 -2.48
CA GLY A 132 0.18 -2.30 -2.51
C GLY A 132 1.15 -2.83 -1.44
N PHE A 133 0.66 -3.04 -0.22
CA PHE A 133 1.44 -3.64 0.87
C PHE A 133 1.90 -5.07 0.54
N LEU A 134 0.98 -5.91 0.04
CA LEU A 134 1.29 -7.28 -0.36
C LEU A 134 2.32 -7.31 -1.50
N THR A 135 2.20 -6.38 -2.45
CA THR A 135 3.12 -6.27 -3.59
C THR A 135 4.53 -5.93 -3.12
N ILE A 136 4.69 -4.93 -2.24
CA ILE A 136 5.99 -4.59 -1.64
C ILE A 136 6.57 -5.74 -0.84
N THR A 137 5.74 -6.44 -0.07
CA THR A 137 6.18 -7.59 0.72
C THR A 137 6.71 -8.70 -0.19
N ALA A 138 5.96 -9.04 -1.25
CA ALA A 138 6.38 -10.01 -2.25
C ALA A 138 7.67 -9.59 -2.98
N GLN A 139 7.82 -8.29 -3.24
CA GLN A 139 9.02 -7.74 -3.87
C GLN A 139 10.25 -7.84 -2.98
N ILE A 140 10.14 -7.46 -1.71
CA ILE A 140 11.24 -7.57 -0.73
C ILE A 140 11.66 -9.04 -0.58
N VAL A 141 10.69 -9.95 -0.45
CA VAL A 141 10.97 -11.39 -0.39
C VAL A 141 11.69 -11.82 -1.66
N THR A 142 11.14 -11.54 -2.84
CA THR A 142 11.76 -11.92 -4.13
C THR A 142 13.19 -11.38 -4.25
N PHE A 143 13.43 -10.13 -3.84
CA PHE A 143 14.77 -9.53 -3.85
C PHE A 143 15.73 -10.30 -2.95
N ILE A 144 15.34 -10.60 -1.71
CA ILE A 144 16.16 -11.37 -0.77
C ILE A 144 16.47 -12.77 -1.34
N TRP A 145 15.49 -13.44 -1.93
CA TRP A 145 15.69 -14.76 -2.54
C TRP A 145 16.64 -14.74 -3.75
N ILE A 146 16.80 -13.59 -4.42
CA ILE A 146 17.75 -13.44 -5.54
C ILE A 146 19.18 -13.22 -5.03
N TYR A 147 19.36 -12.40 -3.99
CA TYR A 147 20.67 -11.88 -3.60
C TYR A 147 21.27 -12.49 -2.33
N GLU A 148 20.46 -13.00 -1.42
CA GLU A 148 20.90 -13.45 -0.10
C GLU A 148 21.03 -14.97 0.01
N GLY A 149 21.77 -15.41 1.03
CA GLY A 149 21.88 -16.82 1.36
C GLY A 149 20.55 -17.44 1.83
N LEU A 150 20.40 -18.76 1.65
CA LEU A 150 19.17 -19.50 1.93
C LEU A 150 18.64 -19.31 3.36
N ALA A 151 19.54 -19.28 4.37
CA ALA A 151 19.14 -19.04 5.76
C ALA A 151 18.47 -17.67 5.94
N VAL A 152 19.04 -16.62 5.33
CA VAL A 152 18.48 -15.26 5.37
C VAL A 152 17.14 -15.21 4.64
N ALA A 153 17.04 -15.85 3.47
CA ALA A 153 15.80 -15.90 2.70
C ALA A 153 14.65 -16.61 3.43
N ILE A 154 14.91 -17.71 4.14
CA ILE A 154 13.88 -18.39 4.94
C ILE A 154 13.44 -17.51 6.11
N THR A 155 14.39 -16.99 6.89
CA THR A 155 14.06 -16.17 8.07
C THR A 155 13.30 -14.90 7.72
N SER A 156 13.67 -14.23 6.62
CA SER A 156 12.96 -13.05 6.13
C SER A 156 11.55 -13.38 5.65
N THR A 157 11.34 -14.51 4.98
CA THR A 157 10.02 -14.94 4.50
C THR A 157 9.07 -15.27 5.67
N LEU A 158 9.58 -15.95 6.71
CA LEU A 158 8.81 -16.23 7.92
C LEU A 158 8.44 -14.94 8.66
N THR A 159 9.39 -14.01 8.77
CA THR A 159 9.18 -12.70 9.38
C THR A 159 8.15 -11.88 8.59
N ALA A 160 8.27 -11.83 7.27
CA ALA A 160 7.32 -11.16 6.39
C ALA A 160 5.91 -11.73 6.53
N SER A 161 5.79 -13.05 6.63
CA SER A 161 4.50 -13.74 6.85
C SER A 161 3.89 -13.38 8.21
N PHE A 162 4.70 -13.27 9.27
CA PHE A 162 4.25 -12.84 10.58
C PHE A 162 3.75 -11.38 10.57
N CYS A 163 4.40 -10.50 9.81
CA CYS A 163 3.98 -9.11 9.65
C CYS A 163 2.62 -8.94 8.93
N LEU A 164 2.10 -9.99 8.28
CA LEU A 164 0.79 -9.96 7.61
C LEU A 164 -0.40 -10.24 8.53
N ILE A 165 -0.16 -10.69 9.77
CA ILE A 165 -1.22 -11.01 10.75
C ILE A 165 -2.23 -9.86 10.96
N PRO A 166 -1.82 -8.59 11.12
CA PRO A 166 -2.76 -7.48 11.31
C PRO A 166 -3.76 -7.33 10.16
N PHE A 167 -3.32 -7.62 8.93
CA PHE A 167 -4.18 -7.54 7.75
C PHE A 167 -5.20 -8.67 7.69
N VAL A 168 -4.85 -9.87 8.17
CA VAL A 168 -5.80 -10.98 8.29
C VAL A 168 -6.89 -10.64 9.32
N MET A 169 -6.51 -10.01 10.43
CA MET A 169 -7.46 -9.61 11.46
C MET A 169 -8.51 -8.61 10.99
N ILE A 170 -8.20 -7.75 10.00
CA ILE A 170 -9.17 -6.81 9.40
C ILE A 170 -10.37 -7.54 8.78
N PHE A 171 -10.19 -8.75 8.26
CA PHE A 171 -11.27 -9.52 7.64
C PHE A 171 -12.07 -10.40 8.62
N VAL A 172 -11.58 -10.54 9.85
CA VAL A 172 -12.18 -11.39 10.90
C VAL A 172 -13.14 -10.59 11.80
N TRP A 173 -13.10 -9.25 11.72
CA TRP A 173 -13.92 -8.30 12.49
C TRP A 173 -15.03 -7.68 11.64
#